data_AF-A0AAD7LP51-F1
#
_entry.id   AF-A0AAD7LP51-F1
#
_cell.length_a   1.000
_cell.length_b   1.000
_cell.length_c   1.000
_cell.angle_alpha   90.00
_cell.angle_beta   90.00
_cell.angle_gamma   90.00
#
_symmetry.space_group_name_H-M   'P 1'
#
loop_
_entity.id
_entity.type
_entity.pdbx_description
1 polymer ?
#
loop_
_entity_poly.entity_id
_entity_poly.type
_entity_poly.pdbx_seq_one_letter_code
_entity_poly.pdbx_strand_id
1 'polypeptide(L)'
;MHSSSNACGGISLPLWILEVGDHNKDIYFGDQHGFSNEDYLTLGVDQLPLFSGRIPLQCYEDFMFNFLNKFEPLVGIVIEEISIGLGPCGELRYPAHPFGDGRWKFPGISEFQCYDKYLMEDLKMAALQEGKPHWGDRGPQNTCCYDSLPSEVPFFEEGGEGFQSDYGCFFLEWYSGSLIRHADAILAKAANLLKKYQDTGYYNTALRDGYDPVASVLSRHGAGLHILCLEMTDNESPQAYLCSPEGLLQQIWSISKKRTVDLIGTLGEMTGNVLTRLDYCKYMLTVTIHKLKL
;
A
#
# COMPACT_ATOMS: atom_id res chain seq x y z
N MET A 1 20.43 -26.26 -15.53
CA MET A 1 20.37 -25.02 -16.35
C MET A 1 18.90 -24.62 -16.42
N HIS A 2 18.41 -23.91 -15.40
CA HIS A 2 17.09 -23.28 -15.48
C HIS A 2 17.33 -21.85 -15.93
N SER A 3 16.81 -21.52 -17.11
CA SER A 3 16.88 -20.20 -17.70
C SER A 3 16.24 -19.19 -16.75
N SER A 4 17.04 -18.25 -16.27
CA SER A 4 16.58 -16.98 -15.75
C SER A 4 15.67 -16.35 -16.82
N SER A 5 14.40 -16.14 -16.50
CA SER A 5 13.47 -15.39 -17.34
C SER A 5 13.80 -13.89 -17.29
N ASN A 6 14.99 -13.52 -17.76
CA ASN A 6 15.33 -12.16 -18.19
C ASN A 6 14.85 -11.95 -19.64
N ALA A 7 13.58 -12.24 -19.88
CA ALA A 7 12.99 -12.18 -21.22
C ALA A 7 11.73 -11.32 -21.23
N CYS A 8 11.89 -10.02 -20.94
CA CYS A 8 11.25 -8.88 -21.64
C CYS A 8 11.51 -7.58 -20.87
N GLY A 9 12.47 -6.76 -21.28
CA GLY A 9 12.56 -5.29 -21.12
C GLY A 9 12.14 -4.55 -19.82
N GLY A 10 11.86 -5.22 -18.71
CA GLY A 10 11.31 -4.65 -17.48
C GLY A 10 12.38 -4.15 -16.52
N ILE A 11 11.99 -3.19 -15.66
CA ILE A 11 12.84 -2.72 -14.56
C ILE A 11 12.68 -3.73 -13.41
N SER A 12 13.74 -4.47 -13.08
CA SER A 12 13.76 -5.44 -11.99
C SER A 12 14.21 -4.81 -10.67
N LEU A 13 14.11 -5.58 -9.58
CA LEU A 13 14.83 -5.26 -8.34
C LEU A 13 16.34 -5.11 -8.60
N PRO A 14 17.06 -4.33 -7.77
CA PRO A 14 18.51 -4.18 -7.88
C PRO A 14 19.24 -5.52 -8.01
N LEU A 15 20.25 -5.58 -8.88
CA LEU A 15 21.01 -6.81 -9.15
C LEU A 15 21.56 -7.48 -7.88
N TRP A 16 22.05 -6.70 -6.92
CA TRP A 16 22.58 -7.22 -5.67
C TRP A 16 21.50 -7.90 -4.80
N ILE A 17 20.21 -7.57 -4.96
CA ILE A 17 19.10 -8.31 -4.34
C ILE A 17 18.87 -9.62 -5.09
N LEU A 18 18.87 -9.58 -6.43
CA LEU A 18 18.70 -10.78 -7.26
C LEU A 18 19.80 -11.82 -6.97
N GLU A 19 21.05 -11.37 -6.77
CA GLU A 19 22.18 -12.24 -6.38
C GLU A 19 21.96 -12.93 -5.03
N VAL A 20 21.32 -12.27 -4.06
CA VAL A 20 20.90 -12.91 -2.80
C VAL A 20 19.78 -13.92 -3.09
N GLY A 21 18.83 -13.55 -3.93
CA GLY A 21 17.70 -14.39 -4.36
C GLY A 21 18.11 -15.66 -5.09
N ASP A 22 19.22 -15.65 -5.83
CA ASP A 22 19.77 -16.82 -6.51
C ASP A 22 20.25 -17.91 -5.53
N HIS A 23 20.67 -17.51 -4.32
CA HIS A 23 21.09 -18.42 -3.26
C HIS A 23 19.97 -18.71 -2.26
N ASN A 24 18.99 -17.82 -2.15
CA ASN A 24 17.94 -17.86 -1.17
C ASN A 24 16.62 -17.37 -1.76
N LYS A 25 15.86 -18.27 -2.39
CA LYS A 25 14.57 -17.92 -3.02
C LYS A 25 13.50 -17.50 -2.01
N ASP A 26 13.65 -17.83 -0.73
CA ASP A 26 12.72 -17.41 0.33
C ASP A 26 12.76 -15.90 0.64
N ILE A 27 13.64 -15.11 0.03
CA ILE A 27 13.55 -13.64 0.17
C ILE A 27 12.38 -13.03 -0.61
N TYR A 28 11.70 -13.84 -1.41
CA TYR A 28 10.55 -13.49 -2.24
C TYR A 28 9.30 -14.17 -1.73
N PHE A 29 8.13 -13.62 -2.06
CA PHE A 29 6.87 -14.31 -1.77
C PHE A 29 6.79 -15.63 -2.53
N GLY A 30 6.34 -16.69 -1.84
CA GLY A 30 6.20 -18.04 -2.41
C GLY A 30 4.78 -18.57 -2.31
N ASP A 31 4.35 -19.31 -3.34
CA ASP A 31 3.12 -20.11 -3.32
C ASP A 31 3.36 -21.51 -2.72
N GLN A 32 2.28 -22.25 -2.48
CA GLN A 32 2.34 -23.61 -1.91
C GLN A 32 3.07 -24.63 -2.79
N HIS A 33 3.23 -24.31 -4.08
CA HIS A 33 3.90 -25.15 -5.08
C HIS A 33 5.40 -24.82 -5.19
N GLY A 34 5.89 -23.85 -4.41
CA GLY A 34 7.29 -23.45 -4.36
C GLY A 34 7.70 -22.46 -5.47
N PHE A 35 6.74 -21.86 -6.18
CA PHE A 35 7.07 -20.79 -7.12
C PHE A 35 7.19 -19.46 -6.37
N SER A 36 8.30 -18.76 -6.61
CA SER A 36 8.57 -17.44 -6.04
C SER A 36 8.21 -16.31 -7.01
N ASN A 37 7.71 -15.19 -6.49
CA ASN A 37 7.53 -13.95 -7.25
C ASN A 37 8.70 -12.98 -6.98
N GLU A 38 9.53 -12.71 -7.99
CA GLU A 38 10.75 -11.90 -7.87
C GLU A 38 10.51 -10.37 -8.00
N ASP A 39 9.25 -9.92 -8.06
CA ASP A 39 8.92 -8.51 -8.27
C ASP A 39 9.05 -7.67 -6.98
N TYR A 40 9.00 -8.31 -5.81
CA TYR A 40 9.06 -7.66 -4.51
C TYR A 40 9.61 -8.60 -3.43
N LEU A 41 10.24 -8.06 -2.38
CA LEU A 41 10.72 -8.85 -1.24
C LEU A 41 9.54 -9.32 -0.37
N THR A 42 9.56 -10.56 0.13
CA THR A 42 8.54 -10.99 1.10
C THR A 42 8.59 -10.11 2.35
N LEU A 43 7.44 -9.73 2.88
CA LEU A 43 7.38 -8.98 4.14
C LEU A 43 7.98 -9.79 5.32
N GLY A 44 8.10 -11.12 5.19
CA GLY A 44 8.76 -11.98 6.16
C GLY A 44 10.24 -11.65 6.39
N VAL A 45 10.89 -10.94 5.46
CA VAL A 45 12.31 -10.53 5.61
C VAL A 45 12.51 -9.12 6.13
N ASP A 46 11.45 -8.34 6.39
CA ASP A 46 11.54 -6.90 6.73
C ASP A 46 12.56 -6.54 7.82
N GLN A 47 12.73 -7.43 8.79
CA GLN A 47 13.58 -7.27 9.97
C GLN A 47 14.83 -8.16 9.94
N LEU A 48 15.13 -8.83 8.82
CA LEU A 48 16.21 -9.81 8.73
C LEU A 48 17.44 -9.24 7.98
N PRO A 49 18.66 -9.36 8.54
CA PRO A 49 19.86 -8.71 8.00
C PRO A 49 20.49 -9.48 6.83
N LEU A 50 19.68 -9.80 5.81
CA LEU A 50 20.07 -10.66 4.68
C LEU A 50 20.82 -9.91 3.57
N PHE A 51 20.82 -8.59 3.62
CA PHE A 51 21.20 -7.72 2.51
C PHE A 51 22.52 -7.01 2.80
N SER A 52 23.62 -7.77 2.78
CA SER A 52 24.95 -7.32 3.23
C SER A 52 24.94 -6.78 4.67
N GLY A 53 24.23 -7.47 5.56
CA GLY A 53 24.07 -7.09 6.96
C GLY A 53 22.99 -6.04 7.23
N ARG A 54 22.31 -5.52 6.20
CA ARG A 54 21.15 -4.63 6.34
C ARG A 54 19.85 -5.39 6.28
N ILE A 55 18.82 -4.84 6.92
CA ILE A 55 17.43 -5.29 6.82
C ILE A 55 16.70 -4.51 5.70
N PRO A 56 15.66 -5.07 5.06
CA PRO A 56 14.86 -4.36 4.06
C PRO A 56 14.32 -3.00 4.51
N LEU A 57 13.79 -2.89 5.74
CA LEU A 57 13.28 -1.63 6.26
C LEU A 57 14.35 -0.51 6.26
N GLN A 58 15.61 -0.85 6.54
CA GLN A 58 16.73 0.09 6.42
C GLN A 58 17.01 0.45 4.96
N CYS A 59 17.00 -0.52 4.06
CA CYS A 59 17.18 -0.27 2.63
C CYS A 59 16.10 0.70 2.08
N TYR A 60 14.83 0.51 2.47
CA TYR A 60 13.74 1.41 2.09
C TYR A 60 13.93 2.82 2.67
N GLU A 61 14.26 2.92 3.96
CA GLU A 61 14.54 4.19 4.65
C GLU A 61 15.72 4.93 4.00
N ASP A 62 16.83 4.25 3.75
CA ASP A 62 18.02 4.81 3.09
C ASP A 62 17.68 5.33 1.69
N PHE A 63 16.88 4.60 0.92
CA PHE A 63 16.46 5.02 -0.41
C PHE A 63 15.61 6.29 -0.36
N MET A 64 14.58 6.30 0.50
CA MET A 64 13.72 7.48 0.69
C MET A 64 14.53 8.69 1.17
N PHE A 65 15.44 8.51 2.12
CA PHE A 65 16.31 9.58 2.63
C PHE A 65 17.20 10.15 1.53
N ASN A 66 17.83 9.30 0.73
CA ASN A 66 18.70 9.74 -0.37
C ASN A 66 17.90 10.47 -1.47
N PHE A 67 16.70 10.00 -1.80
CA PHE A 67 15.79 10.70 -2.71
C PHE A 67 15.47 12.11 -2.18
N LEU A 68 15.01 12.20 -0.93
CA LEU A 68 14.64 13.48 -0.31
C LEU A 68 15.80 14.46 -0.22
N ASN A 69 17.00 13.99 0.13
CA ASN A 69 18.17 14.86 0.18
C ASN A 69 18.63 15.32 -1.21
N LYS A 70 18.59 14.42 -2.20
CA LYS A 70 19.01 14.74 -3.56
C LYS A 70 18.09 15.77 -4.21
N PHE A 71 16.80 15.68 -3.94
CA PHE A 71 15.77 16.52 -4.54
C PHE A 71 15.19 17.56 -3.58
N GLU A 72 15.84 17.81 -2.44
CA GLU A 72 15.35 18.72 -1.39
C GLU A 72 14.90 20.09 -1.94
N PRO A 73 15.65 20.77 -2.83
CA PRO A 73 15.23 22.07 -3.35
C PRO A 73 13.98 22.03 -4.24
N LEU A 74 13.53 20.84 -4.65
CA LEU A 74 12.34 20.63 -5.47
C LEU A 74 11.12 20.19 -4.65
N VAL A 75 11.31 19.76 -3.40
CA VAL A 75 10.23 19.28 -2.53
C VAL A 75 9.30 20.44 -2.20
N GLY A 76 8.02 20.25 -2.48
CA GLY A 76 6.94 21.22 -2.31
C GLY A 76 6.86 22.33 -3.38
N ILE A 77 7.81 22.38 -4.31
CA ILE A 77 7.76 23.28 -5.49
C ILE A 77 7.33 22.48 -6.72
N VAL A 78 8.09 21.43 -7.02
CA VAL A 78 7.86 20.53 -8.16
C VAL A 78 7.38 19.18 -7.68
N ILE A 79 7.99 18.67 -6.60
CA ILE A 79 7.61 17.40 -5.99
C ILE A 79 6.54 17.69 -4.94
N GLU A 80 5.28 17.54 -5.34
CA GLU A 80 4.13 17.83 -4.49
C GLU A 80 3.56 16.59 -3.78
N GLU A 81 3.93 15.40 -4.25
CA GLU A 81 3.42 14.13 -3.74
C GLU A 81 4.52 13.07 -3.76
N ILE A 82 4.50 12.20 -2.74
CA ILE A 82 5.35 11.03 -2.65
C ILE A 82 4.45 9.83 -2.36
N SER A 83 4.38 8.91 -3.32
CA SER A 83 3.69 7.63 -3.17
C SER A 83 4.71 6.56 -2.73
N ILE A 84 4.41 5.84 -1.65
CA ILE A 84 5.30 4.81 -1.10
C ILE A 84 4.82 3.43 -1.56
N GLY A 85 5.65 2.73 -2.32
CA GLY A 85 5.35 1.37 -2.75
C GLY A 85 5.48 0.36 -1.61
N LEU A 86 4.43 -0.44 -1.38
CA LEU A 86 4.34 -1.40 -0.26
C LEU A 86 4.21 -2.86 -0.70
N GLY A 87 4.55 -3.15 -1.96
CA GLY A 87 4.39 -4.47 -2.52
C GLY A 87 4.53 -4.51 -4.04
N PRO A 88 4.16 -5.64 -4.67
CA PRO A 88 4.13 -5.80 -6.12
C PRO A 88 3.31 -4.68 -6.78
N CYS A 89 3.83 -4.14 -7.89
CA CYS A 89 3.25 -2.97 -8.58
C CYS A 89 3.14 -1.70 -7.70
N GLY A 90 3.82 -1.65 -6.55
CA GLY A 90 3.72 -0.55 -5.58
C GLY A 90 2.51 -0.61 -4.67
N GLU A 91 1.68 -1.66 -4.75
CA GLU A 91 0.42 -1.78 -4.01
C GLU A 91 0.61 -2.57 -2.71
N LEU A 92 -0.15 -2.24 -1.67
CA LEU A 92 -0.17 -3.05 -0.45
C LEU A 92 -0.98 -4.33 -0.66
N ARG A 93 -0.32 -5.37 -1.18
CA ARG A 93 -0.91 -6.69 -1.39
C ARG A 93 0.15 -7.76 -1.56
N TYR A 94 -0.32 -9.01 -1.50
CA TYR A 94 0.44 -10.16 -1.96
C TYR A 94 0.40 -10.30 -3.51
N PRO A 95 1.40 -10.93 -4.14
CA PRO A 95 1.42 -11.20 -5.58
C PRO A 95 0.52 -12.40 -5.98
N ALA A 96 -0.75 -12.38 -5.58
CA ALA A 96 -1.66 -13.51 -5.75
C ALA A 96 -2.07 -13.78 -7.21
N HIS A 97 -1.88 -12.83 -8.12
CA HIS A 97 -2.29 -12.93 -9.54
C HIS A 97 -1.08 -12.83 -10.49
N PRO A 98 -0.27 -13.89 -10.65
CA PRO A 98 0.86 -13.88 -11.58
C PRO A 98 0.37 -13.94 -13.05
N PHE A 99 -0.01 -12.79 -13.60
CA PHE A 99 -0.44 -12.67 -15.01
C PHE A 99 0.68 -12.99 -16.00
N GLY A 100 1.93 -12.67 -15.65
CA GLY A 100 3.06 -12.66 -16.58
C GLY A 100 3.52 -14.04 -17.04
N ASP A 101 3.23 -15.10 -16.29
CA ASP A 101 3.67 -16.48 -16.59
C ASP A 101 2.51 -17.43 -16.90
N GLY A 102 1.28 -16.92 -16.92
CA GLY A 102 0.09 -17.69 -17.28
C GLY A 102 -0.41 -18.67 -16.22
N ARG A 103 0.15 -18.65 -14.99
CA ARG A 103 -0.35 -19.45 -13.86
C ARG A 103 -1.73 -19.00 -13.38
N TRP A 104 -2.09 -17.74 -13.62
CA TRP A 104 -3.40 -17.19 -13.25
C TRP A 104 -4.11 -16.56 -14.46
N LYS A 105 -5.42 -16.79 -14.54
CA LYS A 105 -6.34 -16.23 -15.53
C LYS A 105 -7.60 -15.73 -14.83
N PHE A 106 -8.04 -14.54 -15.24
CA PHE A 106 -9.32 -14.01 -14.76
C PHE A 106 -10.47 -14.95 -15.19
N PRO A 107 -11.42 -15.30 -14.30
CA PRO A 107 -11.68 -14.76 -12.95
C PRO A 107 -11.24 -15.68 -11.79
N GLY A 108 -10.11 -16.36 -11.88
CA GLY A 108 -9.64 -17.33 -10.88
C GLY A 108 -9.45 -16.75 -9.47
N ILE A 109 -9.71 -17.57 -8.45
CA ILE A 109 -9.65 -17.17 -7.02
C ILE A 109 -8.26 -16.90 -6.46
N SER A 110 -7.19 -17.27 -7.20
CA SER A 110 -5.79 -17.04 -6.81
C SER A 110 -5.30 -17.95 -5.68
N GLU A 111 -4.06 -17.74 -5.22
CA GLU A 111 -3.44 -18.52 -4.15
C GLU A 111 -2.77 -17.64 -3.09
N PHE A 112 -2.74 -18.11 -1.84
CA PHE A 112 -2.00 -17.48 -0.75
C PHE A 112 -0.49 -17.50 -1.05
N GLN A 113 0.18 -16.36 -0.82
CA GLN A 113 1.59 -16.14 -1.15
C GLN A 113 2.45 -16.00 0.11
N CYS A 114 2.33 -16.94 1.04
CA CYS A 114 3.02 -16.91 2.33
C CYS A 114 3.87 -18.14 2.63
N TYR A 115 4.21 -18.91 1.60
CA TYR A 115 4.90 -20.19 1.76
C TYR A 115 6.43 -20.08 1.74
N ASP A 116 6.98 -18.86 1.69
CA ASP A 116 8.40 -18.64 1.96
C ASP A 116 8.74 -19.02 3.42
N LYS A 117 9.97 -19.48 3.65
CA LYS A 117 10.33 -19.99 4.98
C LYS A 117 10.13 -18.98 6.13
N TYR A 118 10.20 -17.67 5.84
CA TYR A 118 10.17 -16.65 6.89
C TYR A 118 8.74 -16.38 7.33
N LEU A 119 7.79 -16.25 6.39
CA LEU A 119 6.38 -16.16 6.71
C LEU A 119 5.85 -17.46 7.32
N MET A 120 6.33 -18.61 6.87
CA MET A 120 5.94 -19.88 7.50
C MET A 120 6.43 -20.00 8.95
N GLU A 121 7.63 -19.51 9.27
CA GLU A 121 8.11 -19.45 10.66
C GLU A 121 7.34 -18.41 11.49
N ASP A 122 6.98 -17.25 10.92
CA ASP A 122 6.13 -16.26 11.59
C ASP A 122 4.73 -16.81 11.91
N LEU A 123 4.11 -17.52 10.97
CA LEU A 123 2.83 -18.22 11.17
C LEU A 123 2.94 -19.23 12.32
N LYS A 124 4.03 -20.00 12.35
CA LYS A 124 4.28 -20.99 13.40
C LYS A 124 4.40 -20.34 14.78
N MET A 125 5.08 -19.20 14.85
CA MET A 125 5.19 -18.44 16.09
C MET A 125 3.85 -17.82 16.51
N ALA A 126 3.05 -17.31 15.58
CA ALA A 126 1.71 -16.81 15.85
C ALA A 126 0.79 -17.93 16.39
N ALA A 127 0.83 -19.12 15.78
CA ALA A 127 0.06 -20.28 16.21
C ALA A 127 0.45 -20.77 17.62
N LEU A 128 1.74 -20.70 17.95
CA LEU A 128 2.23 -21.01 19.29
C LEU A 128 1.69 -20.02 20.34
N GLN A 129 1.64 -18.73 20.01
CA GLN A 129 1.12 -17.67 20.89
C GLN A 129 -0.39 -17.82 21.14
N GLU A 130 -1.14 -18.27 20.13
CA GLU A 130 -2.58 -18.56 20.23
C GLU A 130 -2.86 -19.84 21.04
N GLY A 131 -1.82 -20.58 21.48
CA GLY A 131 -1.97 -21.85 22.18
C GLY A 131 -2.43 -23.00 21.27
N LYS A 132 -2.29 -22.83 19.95
CA LYS A 132 -2.72 -23.78 18.91
C LYS A 132 -1.54 -24.12 17.98
N PRO A 133 -0.44 -24.72 18.48
CA PRO A 133 0.80 -24.87 17.71
C PRO A 133 0.64 -25.61 16.36
N HIS A 134 -0.31 -26.56 16.28
CA HIS A 134 -0.61 -27.31 15.04
C HIS A 134 -1.20 -26.44 13.92
N TRP A 135 -1.75 -25.25 14.22
CA TRP A 135 -2.19 -24.30 13.20
C TRP A 135 -1.00 -23.68 12.44
N GLY A 136 0.20 -23.77 13.01
CA GLY A 136 1.42 -23.23 12.44
C GLY A 136 2.16 -24.17 11.50
N ASP A 137 1.74 -25.44 11.40
CA ASP A 137 2.52 -26.47 10.69
C ASP A 137 2.51 -26.25 9.16
N ARG A 138 1.51 -25.53 8.64
CA ARG A 138 1.29 -25.27 7.21
C ARG A 138 0.18 -24.22 7.00
N GLY A 139 0.14 -23.62 5.80
CA GLY A 139 -1.00 -22.83 5.35
C GLY A 139 -2.26 -23.69 5.05
N PRO A 140 -3.39 -23.06 4.71
CA PRO A 140 -4.65 -23.75 4.43
C PRO A 140 -4.49 -24.77 3.30
N GLN A 141 -4.90 -26.03 3.54
CA GLN A 141 -4.76 -27.11 2.54
C GLN A 141 -5.95 -27.27 1.60
N ASN A 142 -7.08 -26.65 1.93
CA ASN A 142 -8.29 -26.73 1.13
C ASN A 142 -8.37 -25.60 0.09
N THR A 143 -7.23 -25.04 -0.30
CA THR A 143 -7.11 -24.01 -1.34
C THR A 143 -6.73 -24.69 -2.64
N CYS A 144 -7.58 -24.58 -3.66
CA CYS A 144 -7.27 -25.11 -4.99
C CYS A 144 -6.23 -24.23 -5.71
N CYS A 145 -6.09 -24.42 -7.02
CA CYS A 145 -5.13 -23.68 -7.83
C CYS A 145 -5.63 -22.27 -8.17
N TYR A 146 -4.70 -21.42 -8.63
CA TYR A 146 -4.93 -20.03 -9.07
C TYR A 146 -6.23 -19.80 -9.87
N ASP A 147 -6.58 -20.70 -10.78
CA ASP A 147 -7.69 -20.57 -11.74
C ASP A 147 -9.04 -21.15 -11.26
N SER A 148 -9.10 -21.72 -10.06
CA SER A 148 -10.33 -22.31 -9.53
C SER A 148 -11.44 -21.26 -9.30
N LEU A 149 -12.69 -21.71 -9.31
CA LEU A 149 -13.84 -20.93 -8.85
C LEU A 149 -14.02 -21.08 -7.33
N PRO A 150 -14.63 -20.10 -6.63
CA PRO A 150 -14.85 -20.20 -5.19
C PRO A 150 -15.61 -21.46 -4.76
N SER A 151 -16.60 -21.86 -5.56
CA SER A 151 -17.40 -23.08 -5.33
C SER A 151 -16.65 -24.39 -5.55
N GLU A 152 -15.42 -24.34 -6.04
CA GLU A 152 -14.58 -25.53 -6.26
C GLU A 152 -13.56 -25.72 -5.14
N VAL A 153 -13.57 -24.83 -4.14
CA VAL A 153 -12.51 -24.70 -3.15
C VAL A 153 -13.11 -24.84 -1.76
N PRO A 154 -12.87 -25.96 -1.06
CA PRO A 154 -13.51 -26.22 0.23
C PRO A 154 -13.16 -25.19 1.31
N PHE A 155 -12.04 -24.47 1.17
CA PHE A 155 -11.71 -23.36 2.07
C PHE A 155 -12.75 -22.23 2.01
N PHE A 156 -13.39 -22.00 0.86
CA PHE A 156 -14.40 -20.95 0.66
C PHE A 156 -15.84 -21.45 0.82
N GLU A 157 -16.06 -22.72 1.17
CA GLU A 157 -17.37 -23.29 1.46
C GLU A 157 -17.70 -23.27 2.96
N GLU A 158 -18.99 -23.39 3.30
CA GLU A 158 -19.44 -23.54 4.69
C GLU A 158 -19.18 -24.96 5.21
N GLY A 159 -18.23 -25.12 6.14
CA GLY A 159 -17.94 -26.36 6.85
C GLY A 159 -16.44 -26.71 6.92
N GLY A 160 -16.05 -27.55 7.88
CA GLY A 160 -14.65 -28.01 8.03
C GLY A 160 -13.66 -26.91 8.48
N GLU A 161 -12.41 -26.99 8.03
CA GLU A 161 -11.35 -25.96 8.18
C GLU A 161 -11.49 -24.84 7.13
N GLY A 162 -12.72 -24.41 6.84
CA GLY A 162 -13.02 -23.31 5.92
C GLY A 162 -12.71 -21.93 6.52
N PHE A 163 -12.91 -20.87 5.74
CA PHE A 163 -12.60 -19.48 6.10
C PHE A 163 -13.33 -18.96 7.35
N GLN A 164 -14.47 -19.57 7.72
CA GLN A 164 -15.24 -19.24 8.93
C GLN A 164 -14.89 -20.10 10.15
N SER A 165 -14.02 -21.11 9.99
CA SER A 165 -13.57 -21.93 11.11
C SER A 165 -12.59 -21.16 12.01
N ASP A 166 -12.39 -21.62 13.24
CA ASP A 166 -11.41 -21.02 14.16
C ASP A 166 -10.01 -20.90 13.53
N TYR A 167 -9.58 -21.95 12.81
CA TYR A 167 -8.31 -21.94 12.07
C TYR A 167 -8.33 -20.95 10.90
N GLY A 168 -9.40 -20.94 10.11
CA GLY A 168 -9.56 -20.04 8.97
C GLY A 168 -9.51 -18.57 9.38
N CYS A 169 -10.25 -18.21 10.44
CA CYS A 169 -10.22 -16.88 11.03
C CYS A 169 -8.81 -16.52 11.53
N PHE A 170 -8.17 -17.39 12.31
CA PHE A 170 -6.80 -17.19 12.77
C PHE A 170 -5.82 -16.95 11.62
N PHE A 171 -5.86 -17.80 10.59
CA PHE A 171 -4.96 -17.70 9.45
C PHE A 171 -5.18 -16.40 8.68
N LEU A 172 -6.44 -16.03 8.41
CA LEU A 172 -6.78 -14.81 7.68
C LEU A 172 -6.43 -13.55 8.48
N GLU A 173 -6.64 -13.55 9.79
CA GLU A 173 -6.21 -12.47 10.69
C GLU A 173 -4.69 -12.34 10.69
N TRP A 174 -3.95 -13.44 10.79
CA TRP A 174 -2.49 -13.42 10.68
C TRP A 174 -2.02 -12.92 9.31
N TYR A 175 -2.58 -13.44 8.21
CA TYR A 175 -2.16 -13.14 6.84
C TYR A 175 -2.44 -11.67 6.47
N SER A 176 -3.62 -11.17 6.79
CA SER A 176 -3.98 -9.76 6.58
C SER A 176 -3.27 -8.82 7.55
N GLY A 177 -3.14 -9.21 8.82
CA GLY A 177 -2.41 -8.46 9.83
C GLY A 177 -0.93 -8.30 9.50
N SER A 178 -0.33 -9.27 8.80
CA SER A 178 1.06 -9.18 8.34
C SER A 178 1.28 -8.07 7.30
N LEU A 179 0.35 -7.89 6.35
CA LEU A 179 0.36 -6.74 5.44
C LEU A 179 0.24 -5.41 6.19
N ILE A 180 -0.65 -5.35 7.18
CA ILE A 180 -0.85 -4.13 7.97
C ILE A 180 0.43 -3.76 8.72
N ARG A 181 1.09 -4.74 9.37
CA ARG A 181 2.36 -4.52 10.07
C ARG A 181 3.48 -4.07 9.11
N HIS A 182 3.57 -4.68 7.93
CA HIS A 182 4.50 -4.29 6.87
C HIS A 182 4.29 -2.82 6.46
N ALA A 183 3.06 -2.45 6.17
CA ALA A 183 2.69 -1.07 5.82
C ALA A 183 3.06 -0.09 6.94
N ASP A 184 2.64 -0.38 8.18
CA ASP A 184 2.91 0.48 9.33
C ASP A 184 4.42 0.72 9.52
N ALA A 185 5.22 -0.34 9.42
CA ALA A 185 6.67 -0.25 9.56
C ALA A 185 7.31 0.66 8.49
N ILE A 186 6.97 0.49 7.20
CA ILE A 186 7.53 1.31 6.11
C ILE A 186 7.03 2.75 6.20
N LEU A 187 5.73 2.94 6.42
CA LEU A 187 5.12 4.26 6.48
C LEU A 187 5.61 5.05 7.69
N ALA A 188 5.90 4.40 8.83
CA ALA A 188 6.54 5.04 9.96
C ALA A 188 7.93 5.59 9.61
N LYS A 189 8.73 4.85 8.82
CA LYS A 189 10.02 5.35 8.31
C LYS A 189 9.83 6.56 7.41
N ALA A 190 8.91 6.47 6.45
CA ALA A 190 8.58 7.56 5.55
C ALA A 190 8.11 8.81 6.33
N ALA A 191 7.16 8.65 7.25
CA ALA A 191 6.63 9.75 8.07
C ALA A 191 7.72 10.45 8.87
N ASN A 192 8.64 9.70 9.48
CA ASN A 192 9.76 10.28 10.22
C ASN A 192 10.68 11.12 9.34
N LEU A 193 10.99 10.65 8.12
CA LEU A 193 11.80 11.39 7.16
C LEU A 193 11.08 12.65 6.64
N LEU A 194 9.78 12.55 6.45
CA LEU A 194 8.94 13.61 5.91
C LEU A 194 8.55 14.67 6.94
N LYS A 195 8.68 14.38 8.23
CA LYS A 195 8.33 15.29 9.34
C LYS A 195 8.92 16.69 9.17
N LYS A 196 10.17 16.82 8.71
CA LYS A 196 10.82 18.13 8.52
C LYS A 196 10.14 19.02 7.46
N TYR A 197 9.34 18.42 6.59
CA TYR A 197 8.56 19.12 5.57
C TYR A 197 7.08 19.29 5.98
N GLN A 198 6.69 18.82 7.17
CA GLN A 198 5.33 18.97 7.72
C GLN A 198 5.16 20.24 8.56
N ASP A 199 6.26 20.89 8.98
CA ASP A 199 6.25 22.06 9.88
C ASP A 199 5.96 23.41 9.18
N THR A 200 5.72 23.38 7.88
CA THR A 200 5.26 24.53 7.09
C THR A 200 3.74 24.45 6.94
N GLY A 201 3.03 24.48 8.06
CA GLY A 201 1.57 24.52 8.03
C GLY A 201 1.06 25.85 7.48
N TYR A 202 -0.05 25.82 6.74
CA TYR A 202 -0.89 27.01 6.57
C TYR A 202 -1.19 27.55 7.97
N TYR A 203 -0.67 28.74 8.32
CA TYR A 203 -0.91 29.37 9.62
C TYR A 203 -2.37 29.89 9.70
N ASN A 204 -3.30 28.95 9.66
CA ASN A 204 -4.73 29.14 9.62
C ASN A 204 -5.26 29.08 11.05
N THR A 205 -5.80 30.20 11.53
CA THR A 205 -6.39 30.31 12.87
C THR A 205 -7.75 30.98 12.75
N ALA A 206 -8.54 31.00 13.82
CA ALA A 206 -9.83 31.72 13.85
C ALA A 206 -9.70 33.21 13.46
N LEU A 207 -8.50 33.80 13.59
CA LEU A 207 -8.24 35.21 13.30
C LEU A 207 -7.36 35.43 12.06
N ARG A 208 -6.87 34.36 11.43
CA ARG A 208 -5.97 34.45 10.27
C ARG A 208 -6.30 33.38 9.27
N ASP A 209 -6.65 33.81 8.06
CA ASP A 209 -6.77 32.91 6.94
C ASP A 209 -5.39 32.47 6.42
N GLY A 210 -5.06 31.20 6.62
CA GLY A 210 -3.78 30.63 6.21
C GLY A 210 -3.65 30.44 4.69
N TYR A 211 -4.77 30.37 3.97
CA TYR A 211 -4.82 30.08 2.54
C TYR A 211 -4.91 31.35 1.67
N ASP A 212 -5.35 32.48 2.24
CA ASP A 212 -5.41 33.76 1.53
C ASP A 212 -4.07 34.22 0.92
N PRO A 213 -2.91 34.08 1.58
CA PRO A 213 -1.62 34.39 0.97
C PRO A 213 -1.29 33.47 -0.21
N VAL A 214 -1.65 32.18 -0.12
CA VAL A 214 -1.38 31.18 -1.16
C VAL A 214 -2.25 31.44 -2.39
N ALA A 215 -3.55 31.66 -2.20
CA ALA A 215 -4.44 32.04 -3.29
C ALA A 215 -4.04 33.39 -3.93
N SER A 216 -3.49 34.33 -3.15
CA SER A 216 -2.97 35.58 -3.69
C SER A 216 -1.73 35.40 -4.58
N VAL A 217 -0.93 34.36 -4.38
CA VAL A 217 0.22 34.06 -5.25
C VAL A 217 -0.29 33.36 -6.52
N LEU A 218 -1.16 32.36 -6.37
CA LEU A 218 -1.73 31.62 -7.50
C LEU A 218 -2.45 32.54 -8.49
N SER A 219 -3.24 33.48 -8.00
CA SER A 219 -3.96 34.43 -8.86
C SER A 219 -3.05 35.37 -9.66
N ARG A 220 -1.88 35.73 -9.11
CA ARG A 220 -0.90 36.57 -9.82
C ARG A 220 -0.25 35.84 -11.00
N HIS A 221 -0.23 34.51 -10.96
CA HIS A 221 0.42 33.66 -11.95
C HIS A 221 -0.57 32.88 -12.83
N GLY A 222 -1.88 33.11 -12.67
CA GLY A 222 -2.91 32.38 -13.42
C GLY A 222 -2.93 30.88 -13.12
N ALA A 223 -2.46 30.48 -11.94
CA ALA A 223 -2.43 29.09 -11.50
C ALA A 223 -3.72 28.75 -10.73
N GLY A 224 -4.23 27.53 -10.91
CA GLY A 224 -5.37 26.99 -10.17
C GLY A 224 -4.95 26.31 -8.87
N LEU A 225 -5.89 26.17 -7.93
CA LEU A 225 -5.70 25.46 -6.68
C LEU A 225 -6.40 24.09 -6.77
N HIS A 226 -5.63 23.01 -6.65
CA HIS A 226 -6.17 21.65 -6.64
C HIS A 226 -6.52 21.22 -5.21
N ILE A 227 -7.79 20.84 -4.98
CA ILE A 227 -8.27 20.39 -3.67
C ILE A 227 -8.50 18.88 -3.74
N LEU A 228 -7.79 18.15 -2.87
CA LEU A 228 -8.03 16.72 -2.63
C LEU A 228 -9.10 16.54 -1.57
N CYS A 229 -9.76 15.38 -1.57
CA CYS A 229 -10.74 14.99 -0.55
C CYS A 229 -12.03 15.81 -0.53
N LEU A 230 -12.54 16.20 -1.71
CA LEU A 230 -13.84 16.89 -1.84
C LEU A 230 -15.03 16.03 -1.40
N GLU A 231 -14.83 14.71 -1.31
CA GLU A 231 -15.82 13.73 -0.91
C GLU A 231 -16.02 13.61 0.61
N MET A 232 -15.08 14.13 1.42
CA MET A 232 -15.13 13.97 2.87
C MET A 232 -16.22 14.83 3.50
N THR A 233 -17.00 14.21 4.38
CA THR A 233 -18.04 14.91 5.16
C THR A 233 -17.68 14.98 6.63
N ASP A 234 -18.21 16.00 7.33
CA ASP A 234 -17.98 16.17 8.77
C ASP A 234 -18.52 14.98 9.59
N ASN A 235 -19.49 14.24 9.04
CA ASN A 235 -20.16 13.11 9.69
C ASN A 235 -19.38 11.79 9.62
N GLU A 236 -18.37 11.69 8.74
CA GLU A 236 -17.55 10.48 8.58
C GLU A 236 -16.42 10.40 9.61
N SER A 237 -16.23 11.45 10.42
CA SER A 237 -15.18 11.53 11.43
C SER A 237 -15.74 11.66 12.85
N PRO A 238 -15.19 10.93 13.85
CA PRO A 238 -15.55 11.12 15.25
C PRO A 238 -15.42 12.58 15.72
N GLN A 239 -16.44 13.10 16.42
CA GLN A 239 -16.45 14.48 16.94
C GLN A 239 -15.25 14.85 17.82
N ALA A 240 -14.63 13.86 18.46
CA ALA A 240 -13.42 14.05 19.26
C ALA A 240 -12.21 14.56 18.45
N TYR A 241 -12.22 14.39 17.12
CA TYR A 241 -11.12 14.80 16.24
C TYR A 241 -11.17 16.27 15.83
N LEU A 242 -12.26 16.98 16.17
CA LEU A 242 -12.41 18.43 15.91
C LEU A 242 -12.08 18.81 14.45
N CYS A 243 -12.37 17.91 13.51
CA CYS A 243 -12.14 18.12 12.08
C CYS A 243 -13.44 18.57 11.40
N SER A 244 -13.32 19.52 10.46
CA SER A 244 -14.43 19.93 9.61
C SER A 244 -13.93 20.05 8.16
N PRO A 245 -13.87 18.91 7.42
CA PRO A 245 -13.62 18.92 5.98
C PRO A 245 -14.53 19.89 5.21
N GLU A 246 -15.81 19.96 5.58
CA GLU A 246 -16.78 20.86 4.94
C GLU A 246 -16.46 22.32 5.25
N GLY A 247 -16.09 22.63 6.49
CA GLY A 247 -15.67 23.97 6.92
C GLY A 247 -14.38 24.42 6.21
N LEU A 248 -13.42 23.51 6.03
CA LEU A 248 -12.19 23.77 5.28
C LEU A 248 -12.49 24.05 3.80
N LEU A 249 -13.36 23.25 3.17
CA LEU A 249 -13.75 23.45 1.79
C LEU A 249 -14.46 24.79 1.59
N GLN A 250 -15.37 25.15 2.49
CA GLN A 250 -16.03 26.46 2.49
C GLN A 250 -15.04 27.62 2.58
N GLN A 251 -14.03 27.49 3.45
CA GLN A 251 -12.97 28.49 3.59
C GLN A 251 -12.19 28.65 2.28
N ILE A 252 -11.72 27.55 1.69
CA ILE A 252 -10.94 27.59 0.44
C ILE A 252 -11.78 28.15 -0.71
N TRP A 253 -13.06 27.79 -0.79
CA TRP A 253 -13.98 28.33 -1.80
C TRP A 253 -14.22 29.84 -1.64
N SER A 254 -14.37 30.32 -0.40
CA SER A 254 -14.49 31.76 -0.14
C SER A 254 -13.29 32.53 -0.68
N ILE A 255 -12.08 31.98 -0.49
CA ILE A 255 -10.82 32.61 -0.90
C ILE A 255 -10.61 32.54 -2.41
N SER A 256 -10.94 31.41 -3.04
CA SER A 256 -10.80 31.26 -4.49
C SER A 256 -11.67 32.28 -5.23
N LYS A 257 -12.90 32.50 -4.75
CA LYS A 257 -13.79 33.58 -5.20
C LYS A 257 -13.18 34.95 -4.97
N LYS A 258 -12.65 35.20 -3.77
CA LYS A 258 -12.02 36.49 -3.39
C LYS A 258 -10.79 36.83 -4.25
N ARG A 259 -9.99 35.83 -4.61
CA ARG A 259 -8.70 36.01 -5.29
C ARG A 259 -8.74 35.67 -6.78
N THR A 260 -9.87 35.21 -7.31
CA THR A 260 -10.04 34.77 -8.70
C THR A 260 -9.03 33.68 -9.06
N VAL A 261 -9.05 32.60 -8.26
CA VAL A 261 -8.25 31.39 -8.49
C VAL A 261 -9.21 30.28 -8.90
N ASP A 262 -8.89 29.58 -9.99
CA ASP A 262 -9.67 28.41 -10.40
C ASP A 262 -9.48 27.28 -9.41
N LEU A 263 -10.58 26.71 -8.93
CA LEU A 263 -10.55 25.49 -8.12
C LEU A 263 -10.69 24.29 -9.03
N ILE A 264 -9.73 23.37 -8.94
CA ILE A 264 -9.76 22.10 -9.67
C ILE A 264 -9.89 21.00 -8.62
N GLY A 265 -10.78 20.04 -8.85
CA GLY A 265 -10.94 18.90 -7.97
C GLY A 265 -11.28 17.66 -8.76
N THR A 266 -10.74 16.52 -8.33
CA THR A 266 -11.14 15.21 -8.82
C THR A 266 -12.41 14.78 -8.09
N LEU A 267 -13.57 15.09 -8.67
CA LEU A 267 -14.77 14.30 -8.43
C LEU A 267 -14.67 13.10 -9.38
N GLY A 268 -14.83 11.87 -8.90
CA GLY A 268 -15.20 10.76 -9.77
C GLY A 268 -16.40 11.23 -10.61
N GLU A 269 -16.18 11.32 -11.92
CA GLU A 269 -17.09 11.74 -12.99
C GLU A 269 -18.52 12.13 -12.54
N MET A 270 -18.85 13.42 -12.55
CA MET A 270 -20.23 13.84 -12.77
C MET A 270 -20.33 15.01 -13.75
N THR A 271 -20.16 14.68 -15.03
CA THR A 271 -21.12 15.10 -16.04
C THR A 271 -21.79 13.86 -16.61
N GLY A 272 -23.05 13.63 -16.21
CA GLY A 272 -24.08 12.94 -17.01
C GLY A 272 -23.91 11.46 -17.32
N ASN A 273 -24.73 10.62 -16.67
CA ASN A 273 -25.19 9.30 -17.13
C ASN A 273 -24.16 8.33 -17.72
N VAL A 274 -23.60 7.46 -16.88
CA VAL A 274 -23.47 6.03 -17.18
C VAL A 274 -23.70 5.22 -15.90
N LEU A 275 -24.77 4.43 -15.89
CA LEU A 275 -24.93 3.28 -15.00
C LEU A 275 -23.93 2.22 -15.43
N THR A 276 -23.13 1.67 -14.50
CA THR A 276 -23.09 0.22 -14.18
C THR A 276 -22.09 -0.05 -13.07
N ARG A 277 -22.63 -0.28 -11.86
CA ARG A 277 -22.34 -1.40 -10.96
C ARG A 277 -21.17 -2.32 -11.39
N LEU A 278 -20.08 -2.29 -10.61
CA LEU A 278 -19.26 -3.46 -10.27
C LEU A 278 -18.85 -3.33 -8.80
N ASP A 279 -19.74 -3.78 -7.92
CA ASP A 279 -19.36 -4.27 -6.60
C ASP A 279 -18.47 -5.51 -6.79
N TYR A 280 -17.50 -5.68 -5.88
CA TYR A 280 -16.45 -6.71 -5.82
C TYR A 280 -15.15 -6.44 -6.59
N CYS A 281 -14.39 -5.47 -6.11
CA CYS A 281 -12.92 -5.53 -5.94
C CYS A 281 -12.54 -4.60 -4.78
N LYS A 282 -12.82 -5.02 -3.54
CA LYS A 282 -12.16 -4.45 -2.36
C LYS A 282 -10.67 -4.84 -2.42
N TYR A 283 -9.81 -3.96 -1.93
CA TYR A 283 -8.34 -4.00 -1.94
C TYR A 283 -7.67 -3.41 -3.20
N MET A 284 -7.92 -2.13 -3.44
CA MET A 284 -6.93 -1.25 -4.05
C MET A 284 -6.55 -0.23 -2.98
N LEU A 285 -5.56 -0.56 -2.14
CA LEU A 285 -5.03 0.38 -1.16
C LEU A 285 -3.76 0.99 -1.74
N THR A 286 -3.93 2.05 -2.53
CA THR A 286 -2.85 3.00 -2.78
C THR A 286 -2.68 3.77 -1.49
N VAL A 287 -1.65 3.45 -0.70
CA VAL A 287 -1.32 4.25 0.48
C VAL A 287 -0.54 5.47 0.02
N THR A 288 -1.28 6.50 -0.35
CA THR A 288 -0.72 7.83 -0.53
C THR A 288 -0.56 8.45 0.87
N ILE A 289 0.67 8.71 1.29
CA ILE A 289 0.91 9.58 2.44
C ILE A 289 0.59 11.00 2.00
N HIS A 290 -0.68 11.40 2.12
CA HIS A 290 -1.06 12.79 1.96
C HIS A 290 -0.62 13.60 3.18
N LYS A 291 0.58 14.17 3.13
CA LYS A 291 0.87 15.58 3.49
C LYS A 291 2.35 15.90 3.27
N LEU A 292 2.65 16.41 2.08
CA LEU A 292 3.79 17.27 1.83
C LEU A 292 3.28 18.47 1.05
N LYS A 293 2.83 19.52 1.73
CA LYS A 293 2.86 20.85 1.11
C LYS A 293 3.29 21.90 2.13
N LEU A 294 4.27 22.67 1.66
CA LEU A 294 4.91 23.87 2.20
C LEU A 294 3.95 24.96 2.68
#